data_AF-A0A5J4L8I5-F1
#
_entry.id   AF-A0A5J4L8I5-F1
#
_cell.length_a   1.000
_cell.length_b   1.000
_cell.length_c   1.000
_cell.angle_alpha   90.00
_cell.angle_beta   90.00
_cell.angle_gamma   90.00
#
_symmetry.space_group_name_H-M   'P 1'
#
loop_
_entity.id
_entity.type
_entity.pdbx_description
1 polymer ?
#
loop_
_entity_poly.entity_id
_entity_poly.type
_entity_poly.pdbx_seq_one_letter_code
_entity_poly.pdbx_strand_id
1 'polypeptide(L)' 'MSGDEEALALSPDRRVTWSAFSGPDEEVDPEIVLAFHDLCLVKPVDDDQWYMGDLKQDGSVLCWSAYDGLYEALRGL' A
#
# COMPACT_ATOMS: atom_id res chain seq x y z
N MET A 1 4.55 13.01 8.57
CA MET A 1 5.68 13.44 7.72
C MET A 1 6.85 12.52 8.00
N SER A 2 6.92 11.40 7.28
CA SER A 2 7.91 10.33 7.44
C SER A 2 9.35 10.84 7.28
N GLY A 3 9.58 11.80 6.38
CA GLY A 3 10.88 12.40 6.14
C GLY A 3 11.71 11.69 5.06
N ASP A 4 11.22 10.56 4.53
CA ASP A 4 11.66 9.93 3.30
C ASP A 4 11.66 10.93 2.14
N GLU A 5 12.83 11.19 1.56
CA GLU A 5 12.98 11.99 0.34
C GLU A 5 12.84 11.14 -0.95
N GLU A 6 12.85 9.81 -0.82
CA GLU A 6 12.83 8.86 -1.93
C GLU A 6 11.79 7.74 -1.72
N ALA A 7 11.05 7.40 -2.78
CA ALA A 7 10.13 6.27 -2.80
C ALA A 7 10.72 5.12 -3.64
N LEU A 8 10.72 3.90 -3.10
CA LEU A 8 11.15 2.72 -3.84
C LEU A 8 9.97 2.07 -4.57
N ALA A 9 9.97 2.13 -5.90
CA ALA A 9 9.02 1.39 -6.73
C ALA A 9 9.31 -0.11 -6.62
N LEU A 10 8.37 -0.87 -6.06
CA LEU A 10 8.46 -2.32 -5.89
C LEU A 10 7.70 -3.04 -7.03
N SER A 11 8.11 -4.27 -7.37
CA SER A 11 7.37 -5.03 -8.39
C SER A 11 5.95 -5.38 -7.91
N PRO A 12 4.95 -5.38 -8.81
CA PRO A 12 3.56 -5.69 -8.48
C PRO A 12 3.32 -7.19 -8.20
N ASP A 13 4.23 -8.09 -8.60
CA ASP A 13 4.13 -9.55 -8.49
C ASP A 13 4.21 -10.10 -7.03
N ARG A 14 3.87 -9.27 -6.03
CA ARG A 14 3.89 -9.59 -4.59
C ARG A 14 2.48 -9.82 -4.06
N ARG A 15 2.40 -10.57 -2.96
CA ARG A 15 1.16 -10.58 -2.15
C ARG A 15 0.93 -9.20 -1.54
N VAL A 16 -0.19 -8.60 -1.88
CA VAL A 16 -0.82 -7.51 -1.14
C VAL A 16 -2.13 -8.03 -0.57
N THR A 17 -2.44 -7.71 0.68
CA THR A 17 -3.76 -7.96 1.27
C THR A 17 -4.33 -6.71 1.94
N TRP A 18 -5.65 -6.64 2.02
CA TRP A 18 -6.39 -5.62 2.76
C TRP A 18 -6.88 -6.19 4.09
N SER A 19 -6.55 -5.52 5.19
CA SER A 19 -6.93 -5.85 6.56
C SER A 19 -8.42 -5.60 6.78
N ALA A 20 -9.23 -6.65 6.72
CA ALA A 20 -10.66 -6.54 6.95
C ALA A 20 -10.96 -6.20 8.43
N PHE A 21 -11.87 -5.24 8.68
CA PHE A 21 -12.30 -4.91 10.05
C PHE A 21 -12.97 -6.10 10.77
N SER A 22 -13.58 -7.01 10.01
CA SER A 22 -14.11 -8.28 10.51
C SER A 22 -14.18 -9.32 9.38
N GLY A 23 -13.23 -10.25 9.35
CA GLY A 23 -13.13 -11.27 8.31
C GLY A 23 -11.73 -11.89 8.24
N PRO A 24 -11.44 -12.70 7.22
CA PRO A 24 -10.08 -12.85 6.72
C PRO A 24 -9.64 -11.57 6.01
N ASP A 25 -8.33 -11.38 5.83
CA ASP A 25 -7.81 -10.35 4.92
C ASP A 25 -8.15 -10.71 3.46
N GLU A 26 -8.38 -9.70 2.62
CA GLU A 26 -8.74 -9.86 1.21
C GLU A 26 -7.51 -9.66 0.32
N GLU A 27 -7.27 -10.50 -0.70
CA GLU A 27 -6.13 -10.30 -1.62
C GLU A 27 -6.41 -9.14 -2.60
N VAL A 28 -5.40 -8.29 -2.81
CA VAL A 28 -5.47 -7.09 -3.68
C VAL A 28 -4.48 -7.27 -4.85
N ASP A 29 -4.92 -7.01 -6.08
CA ASP A 29 -4.08 -7.05 -7.27
C ASP A 29 -3.47 -5.66 -7.55
N PRO A 30 -2.15 -5.43 -7.36
CA PRO A 30 -1.57 -4.10 -7.41
C PRO A 30 -1.10 -3.71 -8.82
N GLU A 31 -1.55 -2.57 -9.33
CA GLU A 31 -0.96 -1.93 -10.52
C GLU A 31 0.40 -1.29 -10.17
N ILE A 32 0.48 -0.65 -8.99
CA ILE A 32 1.67 0.09 -8.53
C ILE A 32 1.88 -0.17 -7.03
N VAL A 33 3.12 -0.40 -6.62
CA VAL A 33 3.55 -0.42 -5.21
C VAL A 33 4.73 0.52 -5.00
N LEU A 34 4.60 1.46 -4.07
CA LEU A 34 5.62 2.44 -3.69
C LEU A 34 5.96 2.30 -2.20
N ALA A 35 7.20 1.95 -1.87
CA ALA A 35 7.64 1.81 -0.48
C ALA A 35 8.34 3.07 0.06
N PHE A 36 8.05 3.40 1.32
CA PHE A 36 8.56 4.53 2.10
C PHE A 36 9.04 3.97 3.45
N HIS A 37 10.33 3.60 3.52
CA HIS A 37 10.87 2.74 4.58
C HIS A 37 10.00 1.47 4.81
N ASP A 38 9.39 1.33 5.99
CA ASP A 38 8.56 0.19 6.38
C ASP A 38 7.08 0.33 5.92
N LEU A 39 6.69 1.47 5.33
CA LEU A 39 5.34 1.69 4.79
C LEU A 39 5.29 1.47 3.27
N CYS A 40 4.09 1.22 2.76
CA CYS A 40 3.79 1.11 1.34
C CYS A 40 2.51 1.88 0.97
N LEU A 41 2.52 2.50 -0.21
CA LEU A 41 1.32 2.92 -0.93
C LEU A 41 1.10 1.98 -2.13
N VAL A 42 -0.13 1.53 -2.30
CA VAL A 42 -0.57 0.61 -3.35
C VAL A 42 -1.70 1.25 -4.14
N LYS A 43 -1.65 1.12 -5.48
CA LYS A 43 -2.79 1.38 -6.36
C LYS A 43 -3.30 0.02 -6.88
N PRO A 44 -4.52 -0.42 -6.53
CA PRO A 44 -5.13 -1.62 -7.11
C PRO A 44 -5.39 -1.44 -8.61
N VAL A 45 -5.49 -2.55 -9.35
CA VAL A 45 -5.86 -2.54 -10.78
C VAL A 45 -7.32 -2.12 -10.99
N ASP A 46 -8.19 -2.43 -10.03
CA ASP A 46 -9.65 -2.38 -10.13
C ASP A 46 -10.34 -1.38 -9.18
N ASP A 47 -9.56 -0.60 -8.40
CA ASP A 47 -10.03 0.53 -7.59
C ASP A 47 -9.21 1.80 -7.95
N ASP A 48 -9.87 2.96 -7.95
CA ASP A 48 -9.24 4.28 -8.16
C ASP A 48 -8.53 4.80 -6.88
N GLN A 49 -8.90 4.28 -5.71
CA GLN A 49 -8.29 4.67 -4.44
C GLN A 49 -6.84 4.17 -4.28
N TRP A 50 -6.11 4.83 -3.38
CA TRP A 50 -4.75 4.48 -2.99
C TRP A 50 -4.75 3.89 -1.58
N TYR A 51 -4.26 2.66 -1.44
CA TYR A 51 -4.23 1.92 -0.18
C TYR A 51 -2.87 2.10 0.51
N MET A 52 -2.87 2.31 1.83
CA MET A 52 -1.65 2.40 2.65
C MET A 52 -1.52 1.17 3.54
N GLY A 53 -0.30 0.65 3.67
CA GLY A 53 0.03 -0.54 4.45
C GLY A 53 1.49 -0.63 4.92
N ASP A 54 1.82 -1.73 5.61
CA ASP A 54 3.18 -2.09 6.04
C ASP A 54 3.83 -2.94 4.95
N LEU A 55 5.12 -2.70 4.67
CA LEU A 55 6.00 -3.69 4.06
C LEU A 55 6.46 -4.70 5.12
N LYS A 56 6.05 -5.97 4.97
CA LYS A 56 6.42 -7.04 5.90
C LYS A 56 7.80 -7.60 5.56
N GLN A 57 8.44 -8.27 6.54
CA GLN A 57 9.80 -8.82 6.40
C GLN A 57 9.93 -9.94 5.33
N ASP A 58 8.81 -10.53 4.88
CA ASP A 58 8.76 -11.49 3.77
C ASP A 58 8.53 -10.82 2.39
N GLY A 59 8.41 -9.48 2.35
CA GLY A 59 8.15 -8.69 1.16
C GLY A 59 6.66 -8.56 0.78
N SER A 60 5.75 -9.14 1.55
CA SER A 60 4.30 -8.92 1.40
C SER A 60 3.90 -7.52 1.93
N VAL A 61 2.73 -7.04 1.51
CA VAL A 61 2.14 -5.78 2.01
C VAL A 61 0.78 -6.07 2.64
N LEU A 62 0.53 -5.52 3.84
CA LEU A 62 -0.79 -5.52 4.48
C LEU A 62 -1.29 -4.08 4.56
N CYS A 63 -2.34 -3.77 3.80
CA CYS A 63 -3.02 -2.46 3.78
C CYS A 63 -4.13 -2.38 4.83
N TRP A 64 -4.43 -1.18 5.33
CA TRP A 64 -5.48 -0.93 6.34
C TRP A 64 -6.16 0.45 6.23
N SER A 65 -5.74 1.30 5.30
CA SER A 65 -6.29 2.64 5.09
C SER A 65 -6.35 2.93 3.60
N ALA A 66 -7.38 3.62 3.14
CA ALA A 66 -7.59 3.97 1.74
C ALA A 66 -7.86 5.47 1.59
N TYR A 67 -7.38 6.05 0.49
CA TYR A 67 -7.42 7.48 0.20
C TYR A 67 -7.89 7.72 -1.23
N ASP A 68 -8.69 8.75 -1.47
CA ASP A 68 -9.24 9.11 -2.79
C ASP A 68 -8.19 9.62 -3.82
N GLY A 69 -6.90 9.49 -3.51
CA GLY A 69 -5.82 9.82 -4.44
C GLY A 69 -4.43 9.87 -3.79
N LEU A 70 -3.40 9.66 -4.61
CA LEU A 70 -1.99 9.64 -4.21
C LEU A 70 -1.56 10.85 -3.37
N TYR A 71 -2.03 12.06 -3.69
CA TYR A 71 -1.68 13.27 -2.92
C TYR A 71 -2.15 13.17 -1.45
N GLU A 72 -3.35 12.66 -1.20
CA GLU A 72 -3.87 12.49 0.16
C GLU A 72 -3.14 11.37 0.91
N ALA A 73 -2.87 10.26 0.23
CA ALA A 73 -2.07 9.16 0.77
C ALA A 73 -0.65 9.61 1.19
N LEU A 74 0.02 10.42 0.35
CA LEU A 74 1.34 11.01 0.65
C LEU A 74 1.32 11.99 1.83
N ARG A 75 0.17 12.61 2.16
CA ARG A 75 0.04 13.44 3.37
C ARG A 75 -0.17 12.61 4.65
N GLY A 76 -0.51 11.33 4.52
CA GLY A 76 -0.66 10.40 5.64
C GLY A 76 0.67 9.88 6.19
N LEU A 77 1.75 9.97 5.40
CA LEU A 77 3.14 9.63 5.76
C LEU A 77 3.73 10.72 6.66
#